data_AF-A0A837ANQ7-F1
#
_entry.id   AF-A0A837ANQ7-F1
#
_cell.length_a   1.000
_cell.length_b   1.000
_cell.length_c   1.000
_cell.angle_alpha   90.00
_cell.angle_beta   90.00
_cell.angle_gamma   90.00
#
_symmetry.space_group_name_H-M   'P 1'
#
loop_
_entity.id
_entity.type
_entity.pdbx_description
1 polymer ?
#
loop_
_entity_poly.entity_id
_entity_poly.type
_entity_poly.pdbx_seq_one_letter_code
_entity_poly.pdbx_strand_id
1 'polypeptide(L)'
;MHTAKSNRSARTVLGSVFAVALLAAGVSLPPSFAAPAAPVSVLLDNVPVTALQSLALDLAQLRDDQRAQLAASHDAARIEAYDERLGSLRQRIARHAGYFQATAPQGEQAHKFALVQQQLGKYLAQHRQANRALHEGDLQYAQALSLGQTGDTRDILWNELHDLQQSVASVTVSGAKRN
;
A
#
# COMPACT_ATOMS: atom_id res chain seq x y z
N MET A 1 -8.95 -56.54 19.39
CA MET A 1 -8.81 -57.20 18.08
C MET A 1 -9.02 -56.17 16.97
N HIS A 2 -8.09 -56.14 16.01
CA HIS A 2 -8.14 -55.59 14.63
C HIS A 2 -8.53 -54.11 14.42
N THR A 3 -7.57 -53.18 14.24
CA THR A 3 -6.75 -52.84 13.05
C THR A 3 -7.52 -52.21 11.89
N ALA A 4 -7.26 -50.93 11.62
CA ALA A 4 -7.11 -50.41 10.26
C ALA A 4 -6.13 -49.21 10.27
N LYS A 5 -4.88 -49.53 9.95
CA LYS A 5 -3.89 -48.62 9.37
C LYS A 5 -4.37 -48.24 7.97
N SER A 6 -4.23 -46.98 7.57
CA SER A 6 -3.94 -46.67 6.16
C SER A 6 -2.77 -45.72 6.08
N ASN A 7 -1.86 -46.09 5.19
CA ASN A 7 -0.51 -45.64 5.02
C ASN A 7 -0.46 -44.71 3.81
N ARG A 8 0.40 -43.70 3.87
CA ARG A 8 1.27 -43.28 2.76
C ARG A 8 0.63 -42.44 1.64
N SER A 9 1.03 -41.17 1.58
CA SER A 9 1.75 -40.71 0.39
C SER A 9 2.68 -39.54 0.76
N ALA A 10 3.95 -39.87 0.92
CA ALA A 10 5.04 -38.93 0.91
C ALA A 10 5.28 -38.49 -0.54
N ARG A 11 5.42 -37.19 -0.79
CA ARG A 11 6.19 -36.65 -1.90
C ARG A 11 6.64 -35.23 -1.55
N THR A 12 7.79 -35.21 -0.87
CA THR A 12 8.72 -34.09 -0.84
C THR A 12 9.09 -33.73 -2.27
N VAL A 13 8.84 -32.49 -2.70
CA VAL A 13 9.45 -31.94 -3.91
C VAL A 13 10.42 -30.85 -3.46
N LEU A 14 11.69 -31.24 -3.47
CA LEU A 14 12.85 -30.35 -3.47
C LEU A 14 12.93 -29.56 -4.79
N GLY A 15 13.58 -28.39 -4.71
CA GLY A 15 14.14 -27.66 -5.86
C GLY A 15 13.21 -26.55 -6.35
N SER A 16 13.65 -25.32 -6.57
CA SER A 16 14.94 -24.93 -7.15
C SER A 16 15.31 -23.50 -6.73
N VAL A 17 16.58 -23.33 -6.37
CA VAL A 17 17.24 -22.06 -6.11
C VAL A 17 17.50 -21.37 -7.45
N PHE A 18 16.84 -20.25 -7.73
CA PHE A 18 17.20 -19.40 -8.86
C PHE A 18 18.30 -18.41 -8.42
N ALA A 19 19.54 -18.85 -8.56
CA ALA A 19 20.69 -17.97 -8.68
C ALA A 19 20.86 -17.63 -10.18
N VAL A 20 20.60 -16.39 -10.57
CA VAL A 20 20.98 -15.89 -11.89
C VAL A 20 22.12 -14.90 -11.71
N ALA A 21 23.21 -15.24 -12.39
CA ALA A 21 24.50 -14.58 -12.35
C ALA A 21 24.48 -13.18 -12.97
N LEU A 22 25.26 -12.29 -12.35
CA LEU A 22 25.77 -11.06 -12.93
C LEU A 22 26.57 -11.38 -14.21
N LEU A 23 26.31 -10.65 -15.29
CA LEU A 23 27.22 -10.58 -16.43
C LEU A 23 27.45 -9.12 -16.80
N ALA A 24 28.72 -8.75 -16.69
CA ALA A 24 29.24 -7.41 -16.87
C ALA A 24 29.59 -7.12 -18.34
N ALA A 25 29.48 -5.83 -18.67
CA ALA A 25 30.31 -5.05 -19.59
C ALA A 25 30.03 -5.06 -21.11
N GLY A 26 29.84 -3.82 -21.59
CA GLY A 26 30.34 -3.31 -22.88
C GLY A 26 29.34 -3.37 -24.03
N VAL A 27 29.16 -2.37 -24.90
CA VAL A 27 29.77 -1.06 -25.16
C VAL A 27 28.76 -0.33 -26.06
N SER A 28 28.59 0.98 -25.93
CA SER A 28 28.55 1.95 -27.04
C SER A 28 27.81 3.22 -26.61
N LEU A 29 28.60 4.23 -26.25
CA LEU A 29 28.19 5.64 -26.22
C LEU A 29 27.86 6.10 -27.65
N PRO A 30 26.86 6.98 -27.82
CA PRO A 30 26.95 8.07 -28.76
C PRO A 30 27.17 9.41 -28.02
N PRO A 31 27.90 10.35 -28.63
CA PRO A 31 28.29 11.59 -27.99
C PRO A 31 27.18 12.64 -28.02
N SER A 32 27.20 13.50 -27.01
CA SER A 32 26.77 14.90 -27.09
C SER A 32 25.31 15.19 -27.44
N PHE A 33 24.45 15.14 -26.42
CA PHE A 33 23.52 16.24 -26.20
C PHE A 33 23.86 16.89 -24.86
N ALA A 34 24.50 18.05 -24.93
CA ALA A 34 24.68 18.94 -23.80
C ALA A 34 23.29 19.44 -23.36
N ALA A 35 22.69 18.75 -22.40
CA ALA A 35 21.64 19.30 -21.57
C ALA A 35 22.29 19.63 -20.22
N PRO A 36 22.07 20.84 -19.65
CA PRO A 36 22.57 21.15 -18.33
C PRO A 36 22.01 20.12 -17.37
N ALA A 37 22.90 19.43 -16.65
CA ALA A 37 22.55 18.53 -15.58
C ALA A 37 21.82 19.32 -14.49
N ALA A 38 20.49 19.46 -14.64
CA ALA A 38 19.63 19.83 -13.55
C ALA A 38 19.85 18.79 -12.44
N PRO A 39 20.01 19.22 -11.19
CA PRO A 39 20.46 18.34 -10.11
C PRO A 39 19.43 17.24 -9.86
N VAL A 40 19.70 16.04 -10.38
CA VAL A 40 18.89 14.82 -10.17
C VAL A 40 18.83 14.46 -8.68
N SER A 41 19.77 14.97 -7.86
CA SER A 41 19.76 14.83 -6.41
C SER A 41 18.52 15.40 -5.74
N VAL A 42 17.92 16.48 -6.27
CA VAL A 42 16.73 17.11 -5.64
C VAL A 42 15.46 16.31 -5.90
N LEU A 43 15.40 15.54 -6.99
CA LEU A 43 14.21 14.78 -7.35
C LEU A 43 14.05 13.52 -6.50
N LEU A 44 15.16 12.86 -6.13
CA LEU A 44 15.15 11.64 -5.31
C LEU A 44 14.91 11.94 -3.82
N ASP A 45 15.34 13.09 -3.32
CA ASP A 45 15.14 13.48 -1.91
C ASP A 45 13.66 13.72 -1.54
N ASN A 46 12.80 13.97 -2.54
CA ASN A 46 11.37 14.25 -2.33
C ASN A 46 10.44 13.06 -2.61
N VAL A 47 10.95 11.98 -3.21
CA VAL A 47 10.16 10.75 -3.50
C VAL A 47 9.48 10.17 -2.26
N PRO A 48 10.15 9.99 -1.10
CA PRO A 48 9.49 9.41 0.06
C PRO A 48 8.37 10.31 0.63
N VAL A 49 8.57 11.63 0.63
CA VAL A 49 7.58 12.60 1.12
C VAL A 49 6.35 12.63 0.20
N THR A 50 6.57 12.72 -1.12
CA THR A 50 5.49 12.76 -2.12
C THR A 50 4.70 11.45 -2.20
N ALA A 51 5.36 10.29 -2.01
CA ALA A 51 4.69 9.00 -1.93
C ALA A 51 3.77 8.89 -0.70
N LEU A 52 4.22 9.33 0.47
CA LEU A 52 3.41 9.30 1.69
C LEU A 52 2.25 10.30 1.65
N GLN A 53 2.43 11.47 1.04
CA GLN A 53 1.34 12.43 0.82
C GLN A 53 0.29 11.87 -0.15
N SER A 54 0.74 11.28 -1.26
CA SER A 54 -0.15 10.62 -2.23
C SER A 54 -0.92 9.45 -1.60
N LEU A 55 -0.26 8.67 -0.73
CA LEU A 55 -0.91 7.61 0.04
C LEU A 55 -2.02 8.17 0.95
N ALA A 56 -1.77 9.26 1.68
CA ALA A 56 -2.77 9.89 2.54
C ALA A 56 -4.00 10.37 1.75
N LEU A 57 -3.77 10.99 0.58
CA LEU A 57 -4.84 11.44 -0.30
C LEU A 57 -5.68 10.26 -0.83
N ASP A 58 -5.03 9.17 -1.22
CA ASP A 58 -5.73 7.98 -1.71
C ASP A 58 -6.59 7.33 -0.63
N LEU A 59 -6.12 7.32 0.62
CA LEU A 59 -6.88 6.77 1.74
C LEU A 59 -8.11 7.62 2.09
N ALA A 60 -7.99 8.95 1.98
CA ALA A 60 -9.13 9.86 2.12
C ALA A 60 -10.15 9.63 1.01
N GLN A 61 -9.70 9.56 -0.25
CA GLN A 61 -10.56 9.27 -1.39
C GLN A 61 -11.28 7.92 -1.23
N LEU A 62 -10.59 6.90 -0.70
CA LEU A 62 -11.15 5.55 -0.54
C LEU A 62 -12.35 5.54 0.42
N ARG A 63 -12.26 6.35 1.47
CA ARG A 63 -13.35 6.54 2.43
C ARG A 63 -14.51 7.28 1.77
N ASP A 64 -14.22 8.36 1.07
CA ASP A 64 -15.25 9.23 0.50
C ASP A 64 -16.03 8.49 -0.61
N ASP A 65 -15.34 7.74 -1.46
CA ASP A 65 -15.96 6.89 -2.47
C ASP A 65 -16.79 5.76 -1.85
N GLN A 66 -16.37 5.17 -0.73
CA GLN A 66 -17.15 4.15 -0.02
C GLN A 66 -18.44 4.71 0.58
N ARG A 67 -18.36 5.90 1.20
CA ARG A 67 -19.55 6.57 1.74
C ARG A 67 -20.51 6.92 0.62
N ALA A 68 -20.00 7.37 -0.52
CA ALA A 68 -20.80 7.68 -1.70
C ALA A 68 -21.44 6.42 -2.30
N GLN A 69 -20.72 5.30 -2.33
CA GLN A 69 -21.25 3.99 -2.75
C GLN A 69 -22.38 3.51 -1.85
N LEU A 70 -22.21 3.60 -0.53
CA LEU A 70 -23.26 3.25 0.44
C LEU A 70 -24.49 4.17 0.34
N ALA A 71 -24.31 5.45 0.04
CA ALA A 71 -25.43 6.37 -0.21
C ALA A 71 -26.16 6.06 -1.54
N ALA A 72 -25.45 5.47 -2.50
CA ALA A 72 -25.99 5.03 -3.79
C ALA A 72 -26.47 3.57 -3.77
N SER A 73 -26.72 2.97 -2.60
CA SER A 73 -27.02 1.53 -2.43
C SER A 73 -28.26 1.03 -3.18
N HIS A 74 -29.10 1.91 -3.69
CA HIS A 74 -30.32 1.60 -4.44
C HIS A 74 -30.12 1.65 -5.96
N ASP A 75 -28.96 2.10 -6.44
CA ASP A 75 -28.65 2.27 -7.86
C ASP A 75 -27.50 1.35 -8.25
N ALA A 76 -27.84 0.21 -8.86
CA ALA A 76 -26.89 -0.83 -9.23
C ALA A 76 -25.82 -0.33 -10.22
N ALA A 77 -26.19 0.53 -11.18
CA ALA A 77 -25.23 1.09 -12.14
C ALA A 77 -24.21 2.00 -11.44
N ARG A 78 -24.66 2.78 -10.44
CA ARG A 78 -23.75 3.58 -9.62
C ARG A 78 -22.86 2.72 -8.72
N ILE A 79 -23.39 1.64 -8.14
CA ILE A 79 -22.60 0.72 -7.32
C ILE A 79 -21.45 0.12 -8.15
N GLU A 80 -21.72 -0.36 -9.36
CA GLU A 80 -20.71 -0.92 -10.26
C GLU A 80 -19.62 0.13 -10.61
N ALA A 81 -20.02 1.36 -10.95
CA ALA A 81 -19.06 2.44 -11.19
C ALA A 81 -18.20 2.78 -9.95
N TYR A 82 -18.75 2.65 -8.74
CA TYR A 82 -17.96 2.80 -7.52
C TYR A 82 -17.04 1.61 -7.28
N ASP A 83 -17.45 0.38 -7.59
CA ASP A 83 -16.58 -0.81 -7.44
C ASP A 83 -15.32 -0.70 -8.31
N GLU A 84 -15.45 -0.24 -9.55
CA GLU A 84 -14.32 0.00 -10.44
C GLU A 84 -13.38 1.09 -9.90
N ARG A 85 -13.94 2.22 -9.45
CA ARG A 85 -13.17 3.32 -8.83
C ARG A 85 -12.44 2.85 -7.57
N LEU A 86 -13.11 2.10 -6.70
CA LEU A 86 -12.51 1.56 -5.49
C LEU A 86 -11.44 0.50 -5.80
N GLY A 87 -11.62 -0.30 -6.84
CA GLY A 87 -10.63 -1.25 -7.32
C GLY A 87 -9.35 -0.56 -7.80
N SER A 88 -9.49 0.44 -8.67
CA SER A 88 -8.36 1.23 -9.17
C SER A 88 -7.65 2.03 -8.07
N LEU A 89 -8.40 2.55 -7.09
CA LEU A 89 -7.84 3.25 -5.94
C LEU A 89 -7.01 2.34 -5.03
N ARG A 90 -7.48 1.11 -4.76
CA ARG A 90 -6.69 0.11 -4.01
C ARG A 90 -5.35 -0.20 -4.69
N GLN A 91 -5.32 -0.26 -6.03
CA GLN A 91 -4.07 -0.44 -6.77
C GLN A 91 -3.13 0.77 -6.62
N ARG A 92 -3.66 2.00 -6.65
CA ARG A 92 -2.86 3.22 -6.42
C ARG A 92 -2.25 3.26 -5.01
N ILE A 93 -3.03 2.91 -4.00
CA ILE A 93 -2.57 2.76 -2.61
C ILE A 93 -1.40 1.77 -2.53
N ALA A 94 -1.54 0.60 -3.16
CA ALA A 94 -0.47 -0.40 -3.19
C ALA A 94 0.79 0.12 -3.89
N ARG A 95 0.64 0.87 -4.98
CA ARG A 95 1.77 1.50 -5.69
C ARG A 95 2.49 2.54 -4.83
N HIS A 96 1.75 3.46 -4.19
CA HIS A 96 2.36 4.50 -3.35
C HIS A 96 3.06 3.92 -2.11
N ALA A 97 2.47 2.89 -1.48
CA ALA A 97 3.16 2.14 -0.45
C ALA A 97 4.43 1.45 -0.97
N GLY A 98 4.37 0.87 -2.17
CA GLY A 98 5.52 0.26 -2.85
C GLY A 98 6.64 1.25 -3.17
N TYR A 99 6.30 2.48 -3.57
CA TYR A 99 7.31 3.53 -3.82
C TYR A 99 8.07 3.90 -2.56
N PHE A 100 7.40 4.04 -1.42
CA PHE A 100 8.08 4.28 -0.15
C PHE A 100 8.91 3.07 0.29
N GLN A 101 8.41 1.85 0.09
CA GLN A 101 9.20 0.64 0.37
C GLN A 101 10.49 0.57 -0.48
N ALA A 102 10.41 1.02 -1.74
CA ALA A 102 11.55 1.04 -2.66
C ALA A 102 12.63 2.06 -2.26
N THR A 103 12.34 3.04 -1.40
CA THR A 103 13.38 3.92 -0.83
C THR A 103 14.20 3.23 0.27
N ALA A 104 13.91 1.96 0.58
CA ALA A 104 14.61 1.14 1.57
C ALA A 104 14.75 1.85 2.93
N PRO A 105 13.63 2.18 3.61
CA PRO A 105 13.66 2.85 4.91
C PRO A 105 14.48 2.01 5.92
N GLN A 106 15.23 2.68 6.77
CA GLN A 106 16.12 2.04 7.76
C GLN A 106 15.79 2.50 9.19
N GLY A 107 16.18 1.69 10.18
CA GLY A 107 16.02 2.01 11.59
C GLY A 107 14.57 2.30 11.98
N GLU A 108 14.35 3.45 12.62
CA GLU A 108 13.03 3.88 13.11
C GLU A 108 12.01 4.05 11.97
N GLN A 109 12.43 4.55 10.80
CA GLN A 109 11.54 4.72 9.65
C GLN A 109 11.02 3.37 9.14
N ALA A 110 11.85 2.33 9.14
CA ALA A 110 11.44 0.99 8.76
C ALA A 110 10.39 0.43 9.72
N HIS A 111 10.58 0.66 11.03
CA HIS A 111 9.64 0.24 12.06
C HIS A 111 8.29 0.94 11.93
N LYS A 112 8.28 2.28 11.80
CA LYS A 112 7.07 3.08 11.57
C LYS A 112 6.36 2.67 10.28
N PHE A 113 7.10 2.43 9.21
CA PHE A 113 6.50 1.97 7.96
C PHE A 113 5.88 0.58 8.07
N ALA A 114 6.47 -0.35 8.83
CA ALA A 114 5.88 -1.66 9.09
C ALA A 114 4.55 -1.54 9.85
N LEU A 115 4.45 -0.63 10.83
CA LEU A 115 3.20 -0.33 11.53
C LEU A 115 2.14 0.23 10.58
N VAL A 116 2.51 1.20 9.75
CA VAL A 116 1.62 1.74 8.70
C VAL A 116 1.13 0.63 7.78
N GLN A 117 2.00 -0.25 7.29
CA GLN A 117 1.61 -1.37 6.43
C GLN A 117 0.64 -2.34 7.12
N GLN A 118 0.87 -2.64 8.40
CA GLN A 118 -0.01 -3.50 9.18
C GLN A 118 -1.42 -2.90 9.31
N GLN A 119 -1.51 -1.63 9.67
CA GLN A 119 -2.79 -0.94 9.86
C GLN A 119 -3.50 -0.71 8.53
N LEU A 120 -2.73 -0.42 7.47
CA LEU A 120 -3.25 -0.32 6.10
C LEU A 120 -3.88 -1.64 5.66
N GLY A 121 -3.23 -2.77 5.94
CA GLY A 121 -3.77 -4.09 5.65
C GLY A 121 -5.12 -4.34 6.32
N LYS A 122 -5.26 -3.99 7.61
CA LYS A 122 -6.52 -4.10 8.36
C LYS A 122 -7.60 -3.19 7.78
N TYR A 123 -7.26 -1.93 7.54
CA TYR A 123 -8.18 -0.93 6.98
C TYR A 123 -8.73 -1.36 5.61
N LEU A 124 -7.86 -1.83 4.70
CA LEU A 124 -8.27 -2.33 3.40
C LEU A 124 -9.10 -3.62 3.48
N ALA A 125 -8.85 -4.48 4.48
CA ALA A 125 -9.66 -5.67 4.71
C ALA A 125 -11.08 -5.32 5.18
N GLN A 126 -11.21 -4.38 6.12
CA GLN A 126 -12.49 -3.84 6.58
C GLN A 126 -13.28 -3.22 5.42
N HIS A 127 -12.60 -2.48 4.54
CA HIS A 127 -13.21 -1.89 3.35
C HIS A 127 -13.76 -2.95 2.39
N ARG A 128 -13.00 -4.02 2.12
CA ARG A 128 -13.49 -5.15 1.31
C ARG A 128 -14.67 -5.86 1.97
N GLN A 129 -14.67 -6.00 3.29
CA GLN A 129 -15.77 -6.63 4.02
C GLN A 129 -17.05 -5.80 3.94
N ALA A 130 -16.95 -4.48 4.10
CA ALA A 130 -18.08 -3.58 3.92
C ALA A 130 -18.64 -3.64 2.49
N ASN A 131 -17.76 -3.72 1.47
CA ASN A 131 -18.21 -3.88 0.09
C ASN A 131 -18.94 -5.20 -0.13
N ARG A 132 -18.43 -6.32 0.43
CA ARG A 132 -19.13 -7.60 0.37
C ARG A 132 -20.51 -7.54 1.03
N ALA A 133 -20.60 -6.95 2.23
CA ALA A 133 -21.87 -6.77 2.93
C ALA A 133 -22.88 -5.95 2.11
N LEU A 134 -22.40 -4.90 1.43
CA LEU A 134 -23.21 -4.10 0.50
C LEU A 134 -23.78 -4.98 -0.64
N HIS A 135 -22.94 -5.79 -1.28
CA HIS A 135 -23.33 -6.69 -2.37
C HIS A 135 -24.21 -7.86 -1.91
N GLU A 136 -24.09 -8.27 -0.65
CA GLU A 136 -24.96 -9.26 0.00
C GLU A 136 -26.32 -8.65 0.41
N GLY A 137 -26.50 -7.33 0.27
CA GLY A 137 -27.72 -6.61 0.63
C GLY A 137 -27.82 -6.23 2.11
N ASP A 138 -26.82 -6.57 2.93
CA ASP A 138 -26.76 -6.20 4.35
C ASP A 138 -26.22 -4.77 4.51
N LEU A 139 -27.08 -3.79 4.19
CA LEU A 139 -26.73 -2.37 4.24
C LEU A 139 -26.40 -1.90 5.65
N GLN A 140 -27.06 -2.45 6.68
CA GLN A 140 -26.80 -2.07 8.06
C GLN A 140 -25.40 -2.52 8.49
N TYR A 141 -25.03 -3.75 8.14
CA TYR A 141 -23.69 -4.26 8.42
C TYR A 141 -22.61 -3.55 7.59
N ALA A 142 -22.87 -3.28 6.31
CA ALA A 142 -21.97 -2.51 5.45
C ALA A 142 -21.72 -1.09 5.99
N GLN A 143 -22.77 -0.42 6.48
CA GLN A 143 -22.67 0.88 7.14
C GLN A 143 -21.93 0.80 8.47
N ALA A 144 -22.20 -0.20 9.31
CA ALA A 144 -21.48 -0.39 10.58
C ALA A 144 -19.97 -0.60 10.37
N LEU A 145 -19.61 -1.38 9.34
CA LEU A 145 -18.22 -1.58 8.94
C LEU A 145 -17.59 -0.31 8.35
N SER A 146 -18.31 0.49 7.57
CA SER A 146 -17.77 1.73 6.97
C SER A 146 -17.66 2.89 7.96
N LEU A 147 -18.64 3.03 8.86
CA LEU A 147 -18.61 4.02 9.94
C LEU A 147 -17.59 3.68 11.01
N GLY A 148 -17.15 2.42 11.06
CA GLY A 148 -16.16 1.95 12.01
C GLY A 148 -16.69 2.05 13.43
N GLN A 149 -17.62 1.18 13.82
CA GLN A 149 -17.86 0.95 15.25
C GLN A 149 -16.56 0.60 16.01
N THR A 150 -15.51 0.18 15.30
CA THR A 150 -14.10 0.19 15.71
C THR A 150 -13.36 1.42 15.18
N GLY A 151 -13.57 2.60 15.80
CA GLY A 151 -12.86 3.86 15.47
C GLY A 151 -11.33 3.74 15.48
N ASP A 152 -10.81 2.72 16.16
CA ASP A 152 -9.38 2.47 16.32
C ASP A 152 -8.61 2.30 15.01
N THR A 153 -9.10 1.51 14.04
CA THR A 153 -8.23 1.11 12.91
C THR A 153 -7.86 2.28 11.99
N ARG A 154 -8.84 3.16 11.72
CA ARG A 154 -8.60 4.35 10.89
C ARG A 154 -7.74 5.35 11.63
N ASP A 155 -8.09 5.67 12.87
CA ASP A 155 -7.42 6.74 13.61
C ASP A 155 -5.97 6.32 13.93
N ILE A 156 -5.74 5.05 14.24
CA ILE A 156 -4.39 4.49 14.34
C ILE A 156 -3.67 4.59 13.00
N LEU A 157 -4.26 4.18 11.87
CA LEU A 157 -3.60 4.29 10.57
C LEU A 157 -3.20 5.73 10.23
N TRP A 158 -4.08 6.71 10.48
CA TRP A 158 -3.79 8.11 10.21
C TRP A 158 -2.70 8.67 11.12
N ASN A 159 -2.70 8.30 12.40
CA ASN A 159 -1.66 8.69 13.35
C ASN A 159 -0.30 8.09 12.95
N GLU A 160 -0.24 6.79 12.67
CA GLU A 160 1.01 6.12 12.24
C GLU A 160 1.54 6.70 10.93
N LEU A 161 0.65 7.02 9.98
CA LEU A 161 1.03 7.65 8.72
C LEU A 161 1.57 9.07 8.94
N HIS A 162 0.96 9.84 9.85
CA HIS A 162 1.44 11.17 10.21
C HIS A 162 2.81 11.10 10.89
N ASP A 163 3.00 10.18 11.84
CA ASP A 163 4.27 10.00 12.55
C ASP A 163 5.40 9.59 11.60
N LEU A 164 5.10 8.76 10.60
CA LEU A 164 6.04 8.42 9.54
C LEU A 164 6.37 9.64 8.66
N GLN A 165 5.38 10.44 8.27
CA GLN A 165 5.60 11.67 7.49
C GLN A 165 6.50 12.67 8.24
N GLN A 166 6.28 12.86 9.54
CA GLN A 166 7.11 13.73 10.39
C GLN A 166 8.54 13.20 10.51
N SER A 167 8.71 11.88 10.67
CA SER A 167 10.03 11.23 10.75
C SER A 167 10.84 11.39 9.46
N VAL A 168 10.19 11.26 8.30
CA VAL A 168 10.83 11.45 6.99
C VAL A 168 11.22 12.91 6.79
N ALA A 169 10.30 13.86 7.06
CA ALA A 169 10.57 15.29 6.91
C ALA A 169 11.73 15.77 7.81
N SER A 170 11.84 15.25 9.04
CA SER A 170 12.90 15.60 9.98
C SER A 170 14.30 15.19 9.50
N VAL A 171 14.39 14.06 8.79
CA VAL A 171 15.64 13.60 8.19
C VAL A 171 16.04 14.47 7.00
N THR A 172 15.08 14.86 6.15
CA THR A 172 15.32 15.77 5.01
C THR A 172 15.85 17.12 5.49
N VAL A 173 15.27 17.69 6.56
CA VAL A 173 15.73 18.97 7.14
C VAL A 173 17.13 18.85 7.78
N SER A 174 17.41 17.73 8.45
CA SER A 174 18.72 17.49 9.08
C SER A 174 19.83 17.25 8.05
N GLY A 175 19.51 16.64 6.90
CA GLY A 175 20.42 16.49 5.77
C GLY A 175 20.74 17.83 5.09
N ALA A 176 19.73 18.70 4.93
CA ALA A 176 19.90 20.02 4.32
C ALA A 176 20.77 20.99 5.16
N LYS A 177 20.86 20.79 6.48
CA LYS A 177 21.65 21.64 7.39
C LYS A 177 23.13 21.22 7.49
N ARG A 178 23.53 20.12 6.84
CA ARG A 178 24.90 19.56 6.89
C ARG A 178 25.72 19.83 5.61
N ASN A 179 25.21 20.63 4.69
CA ASN A 179 25.94 21.22 3.56
C ASN A 179 26.02 22.74 3.73
#